data_AF-A0A397T020-F1
#
_entry.id   AF-A0A397T020-F1
#
_cell.length_a   1.000
_cell.length_b   1.000
_cell.length_c   1.000
_cell.angle_alpha   90.00
_cell.angle_beta   90.00
_cell.angle_gamma   90.00
#
_symmetry.space_group_name_H-M   'P 1'
#
loop_
_entity.id
_entity.type
_entity.pdbx_description
1 polymer ?
#
loop_
_entity_poly.entity_id
_entity_poly.type
_entity_poly.pdbx_seq_one_letter_code
_entity_poly.pdbx_strand_id
1 'polypeptide(L)' 'MLGYCCDFGIGIDINKQKAVELYKKAANLGSKVAQYNLGIMYEKGDVIEKDINQAIYWYEQSAKQGYQKPF' A
#
# COMPACT_ATOMS: atom_id res chain seq x y z
N MET A 1 5.93 -12.65 -33.84
CA MET A 1 6.69 -12.17 -32.67
C MET A 1 5.88 -11.03 -32.03
N LEU A 2 4.90 -11.37 -31.19
CA LEU A 2 3.90 -10.42 -30.64
C LEU A 2 3.56 -10.72 -29.16
N GLY A 3 4.50 -11.32 -28.41
CA GLY A 3 4.22 -11.89 -27.08
C GLY A 3 5.21 -11.49 -25.99
N TYR A 4 5.87 -10.34 -26.09
CA TYR A 4 6.91 -9.93 -25.12
C TYR A 4 6.66 -8.59 -24.41
N CYS A 5 5.55 -7.89 -24.69
CA CYS A 5 5.31 -6.55 -24.13
C CYS A 5 4.19 -6.45 -23.09
N CYS A 6 3.41 -7.50 -22.83
CA CYS A 6 2.32 -7.43 -21.86
C CYS A 6 2.71 -7.87 -20.44
N ASP A 7 3.75 -8.69 -20.28
CA ASP A 7 4.05 -9.29 -18.97
C ASP A 7 4.69 -8.33 -17.96
N PHE A 8 5.46 -7.34 -18.41
CA PHE A 8 6.13 -6.43 -17.49
C PHE A 8 5.19 -5.37 -16.91
N GLY A 9 4.15 -4.96 -17.63
CA GLY A 9 3.15 -4.01 -17.10
C GLY A 9 2.03 -4.70 -16.33
N ILE A 10 1.38 -5.68 -16.97
CA ILE A 10 0.20 -6.35 -16.41
C ILE A 10 0.59 -7.24 -15.22
N GLY A 11 1.73 -7.94 -15.29
CA GLY A 11 2.23 -8.75 -14.17
C GLY A 11 2.68 -7.93 -12.97
N ILE A 12 3.30 -6.77 -13.20
CA ILE A 12 3.72 -5.84 -12.13
C ILE A 12 2.50 -5.22 -11.46
N ASP A 13 1.49 -4.79 -12.23
CA ASP A 13 0.29 -4.17 -11.65
C ASP A 13 -0.59 -5.18 -10.89
N ILE A 14 -0.69 -6.43 -11.36
CA ILE A 14 -1.32 -7.53 -10.58
C ILE A 14 -0.57 -7.76 -9.26
N ASN A 15 0.76 -7.73 -9.28
CA ASN A 15 1.55 -7.91 -8.06
C ASN A 15 1.38 -6.74 -7.08
N LYS A 16 1.27 -5.51 -7.58
CA LYS A 16 1.00 -4.33 -6.76
C LYS A 16 -0.39 -4.39 -6.12
N GLN A 17 -1.43 -4.80 -6.86
CA GLN A 17 -2.77 -4.98 -6.28
C GLN A 17 -2.80 -6.06 -5.20
N LYS A 18 -2.11 -7.19 -5.40
CA LYS A 18 -1.95 -8.22 -4.36
C LYS A 18 -1.20 -7.68 -3.14
N ALA A 19 -0.18 -6.85 -3.34
CA ALA A 19 0.54 -6.22 -2.24
C ALA A 19 -0.38 -5.29 -1.41
N VAL A 20 -1.25 -4.52 -2.06
CA VAL A 20 -2.27 -3.71 -1.38
C VAL A 20 -3.16 -4.58 -0.50
N GLU A 21 -3.67 -5.69 -1.00
CA GLU A 21 -4.53 -6.59 -0.20
C GLU A 21 -3.80 -7.18 1.00
N LEU A 22 -2.54 -7.59 0.83
CA LEU A 22 -1.71 -8.10 1.91
C LEU A 22 -1.45 -7.02 2.97
N TYR A 23 -1.13 -5.79 2.56
CA TYR A 23 -0.97 -4.67 3.49
C TYR A 23 -2.28 -4.31 4.19
N LYS A 24 -3.43 -4.36 3.52
CA LYS A 24 -4.74 -4.19 4.17
C LYS A 24 -4.99 -5.24 5.24
N LYS A 25 -4.75 -6.53 4.94
CA LYS A 25 -4.88 -7.62 5.91
C LYS A 25 -3.94 -7.41 7.10
N ALA A 26 -2.66 -7.13 6.85
CA ALA A 26 -1.68 -6.91 7.92
C ALA A 26 -1.98 -5.64 8.74
N ALA A 27 -2.45 -4.57 8.11
CA ALA A 27 -2.83 -3.32 8.77
C ALA A 27 -4.04 -3.52 9.70
N ASN A 28 -5.03 -4.31 9.25
CA ASN A 28 -6.19 -4.73 10.06
C ASN A 28 -5.79 -5.63 11.23
N LEU A 29 -4.73 -6.42 11.09
CA LEU A 29 -4.15 -7.22 12.18
C LEU A 29 -3.27 -6.38 13.13
N GLY A 30 -3.22 -5.06 12.95
CA GLY A 30 -2.46 -4.16 13.82
C GLY A 30 -0.99 -3.98 13.43
N SER A 31 -0.53 -4.47 12.28
CA SER A 31 0.86 -4.24 11.89
C SER A 31 1.11 -2.76 11.58
N LYS A 32 1.83 -2.09 12.47
CA LYS A 32 2.18 -0.66 12.34
C LYS A 32 2.94 -0.33 11.05
N VAL A 33 3.79 -1.25 10.58
CA VAL A 33 4.51 -1.12 9.29
C VAL A 33 3.54 -1.19 8.12
N ALA A 34 2.58 -2.13 8.17
CA ALA A 34 1.58 -2.28 7.12
C ALA A 34 0.62 -1.09 7.07
N GLN A 35 0.22 -0.55 8.22
CA GLN A 35 -0.58 0.66 8.32
C GLN A 35 0.15 1.85 7.68
N TYR A 36 1.44 2.04 7.97
CA TYR A 36 2.24 3.10 7.34
C TYR A 36 2.32 2.95 5.81
N ASN A 37 2.63 1.76 5.32
CA ASN A 37 2.71 1.49 3.88
C ASN A 37 1.36 1.65 3.18
N LEU A 38 0.26 1.28 3.84
CA LEU A 38 -1.09 1.49 3.34
C LEU A 38 -1.42 2.98 3.24
N GLY A 39 -0.97 3.77 4.22
CA GLY A 39 -1.05 5.23 4.18
C GLY A 39 -0.35 5.82 2.94
N ILE A 40 0.88 5.37 2.65
CA ILE A 40 1.63 5.79 1.46
C ILE A 40 0.88 5.44 0.16
N MET A 41 0.30 4.24 0.09
CA MET A 41 -0.42 3.81 -1.12
C MET A 41 -1.65 4.65 -1.39
N TYR A 42 -2.41 5.01 -0.34
CA TYR A 42 -3.56 5.92 -0.44
C TYR A 42 -3.15 7.37 -0.74
N GLU A 43 -1.99 7.82 -0.27
CA GLU A 43 -1.46 9.16 -0.56
C GLU A 43 -1.03 9.31 -2.02
N LYS A 44 -0.33 8.30 -2.55
CA LYS A 44 0.19 8.30 -3.92
C LYS A 44 -0.90 8.08 -4.97
N GLY A 45 -1.80 7.14 -4.72
CA GLY A 45 -2.85 6.80 -5.67
C GLY A 45 -2.38 6.00 -6.91
N ASP A 46 -1.18 5.42 -6.86
CA ASP A 46 -0.55 4.75 -8.02
C ASP A 46 -1.17 3.37 -8.34
N VAL A 47 -1.69 2.69 -7.31
CA VAL A 47 -2.17 1.29 -7.39
C VAL A 47 -3.63 1.18 -6.94
N ILE A 48 -4.01 2.05 -6.02
CA ILE A 48 -5.37 2.22 -5.52
C ILE A 48 -5.78 3.66 -5.74
N GLU A 49 -7.08 3.93 -5.71
CA GLU A 49 -7.58 5.30 -5.74
C GLU A 49 -6.95 6.12 -4.61
N LYS A 50 -6.50 7.33 -4.97
CA LYS A 50 -5.94 8.28 -4.02
C LYS A 50 -7.01 8.69 -3.03
N ASP A 51 -6.74 8.51 -1.74
CA ASP A 51 -7.62 8.96 -0.66
C ASP A 51 -6.79 9.48 0.51
N ILE A 52 -6.70 10.80 0.61
CA ILE A 52 -5.93 11.46 1.67
C ILE A 52 -6.51 11.20 3.07
N ASN A 53 -7.83 11.04 3.20
CA ASN A 53 -8.45 10.77 4.50
C ASN A 53 -8.08 9.37 4.98
N GLN A 54 -8.08 8.37 4.07
CA GLN A 54 -7.58 7.04 4.38
C GLN A 54 -6.08 7.06 4.69
N ALA A 55 -5.28 7.83 3.94
CA ALA A 55 -3.86 7.96 4.22
C ALA A 55 -3.59 8.46 5.64
N ILE A 56 -4.25 9.56 6.04
CA ILE A 56 -4.15 10.13 7.39
C ILE A 56 -4.60 9.11 8.43
N TYR A 57 -5.74 8.46 8.23
CA TYR A 57 -6.25 7.44 9.15
C TYR A 57 -5.19 6.35 9.42
N TRP A 58 -4.59 5.78 8.37
CA TRP A 58 -3.61 4.71 8.51
C TRP A 58 -2.29 5.19 9.11
N TYR A 59 -1.85 6.41 8.80
CA TYR A 59 -0.69 7.03 9.46
C TYR A 59 -0.93 7.24 10.96
N GLU A 60 -2.12 7.70 11.36
CA GLU A 60 -2.46 7.85 12.77
C GLU A 60 -2.46 6.51 13.50
N GLN A 61 -3.03 5.45 12.91
CA GLN A 61 -3.00 4.11 13.52
C GLN A 61 -1.56 3.61 13.70
N SER A 62 -0.71 3.83 12.70
CA SER A 62 0.71 3.47 12.76
C SER A 62 1.46 4.26 13.85
N ALA A 63 1.23 5.57 13.92
CA ALA A 63 1.85 6.47 14.89
C ALA A 63 1.41 6.17 16.34
N LYS A 64 0.13 5.81 16.57
CA LYS A 64 -0.39 5.37 17.88
C LYS A 64 0.37 4.16 18.43
N GLN A 65 0.94 3.34 17.56
CA GLN A 65 1.76 2.18 17.92
C GLN A 65 3.26 2.50 18.06
N GLY A 66 3.62 3.78 18.10
CA GLY A 66 4.99 4.25 18.19
C GLY A 66 5.81 3.95 16.92
N TYR A 67 5.16 3.70 15.78
CA TYR A 67 5.89 3.65 14.52
C TYR A 67 6.17 5.07 14.04
N GLN A 68 7.41 5.48 14.23
CA GLN A 68 7.97 6.65 13.58
C GLN A 68 8.84 6.13 12.44
N LYS A 69 8.72 6.76 11.27
CA LYS A 69 9.48 6.41 10.06
C LYS A 69 10.95 6.17 10.45
N PRO A 70 11.53 4.97 10.20
CA PRO A 70 12.97 4.80 10.38
C PRO A 70 13.66 5.76 9.42
N PHE A 71 14.50 6.62 9.99
CA PHE A 71 15.28 7.64 9.28
C PHE A 71 16.20 7.01 8.23
#